data_AF-A0A2T3KJF5-F1
#
_entry.id   AF-A0A2T3KJF5-F1
#
_cell.length_a   1.000
_cell.length_b   1.000
_cell.length_c   1.000
_cell.angle_alpha   90.00
_cell.angle_beta   90.00
_cell.angle_gamma   90.00
#
_symmetry.space_group_name_H-M   'P 1'
#
loop_
_entity.id
_entity.type
_entity.pdbx_description
1 polymer ?
#
loop_
_entity_poly.entity_id
_entity_poly.type
_entity_poly.pdbx_seq_one_letter_code
_entity_poly.pdbx_strand_id
1 'polypeptide(L)'
;MLNKALIGIVSALVFLIIQAIISSVNTKATYEFSINNNIAQKETLKLTLNDGHASMLISRNSNRQDFSHFDGLFLRFQNHYYLFGIEHIDNNNSQFKFSSLFIDSLRSGEAIYIPRSPSLCLDKDFPGLLLGKKISG
;
A
#
# COMPACT_ATOMS: atom_id res chain seq x y z
N MET A 1 40.08 9.50 -2.05
CA MET A 1 39.17 8.51 -2.70
C MET A 1 37.72 8.63 -2.22
N LEU A 2 37.46 9.13 -1.00
CA LEU A 2 36.11 9.28 -0.41
C LEU A 2 35.12 10.10 -1.27
N ASN A 3 35.56 11.20 -1.90
CA ASN A 3 34.67 12.05 -2.71
C ASN A 3 34.08 11.34 -3.94
N LYS A 4 34.85 10.49 -4.62
CA LYS A 4 34.36 9.79 -5.83
C LYS A 4 33.32 8.73 -5.49
N ALA A 5 33.57 7.97 -4.40
CA ALA A 5 32.62 6.98 -3.91
C ALA A 5 31.33 7.64 -3.39
N LEU A 6 31.45 8.73 -2.65
CA LEU A 6 30.30 9.49 -2.15
C LEU A 6 29.45 10.05 -3.29
N ILE A 7 30.08 10.64 -4.31
CA ILE A 7 29.37 11.10 -5.52
C ILE A 7 28.64 9.93 -6.18
N GLY A 8 29.30 8.78 -6.36
CA GLY A 8 28.66 7.59 -6.92
C GLY A 8 27.42 7.14 -6.14
N ILE A 9 27.52 7.10 -4.81
CA ILE A 9 26.39 6.72 -3.92
C ILE A 9 25.25 7.72 -4.04
N VAL A 10 25.54 9.04 -3.97
CA VAL A 10 24.52 10.09 -4.08
C VAL A 10 23.85 10.04 -5.45
N SER A 11 24.60 9.90 -6.54
CA SER A 11 24.05 9.77 -7.88
C SER A 11 23.16 8.53 -8.04
N ALA A 12 23.56 7.40 -7.47
CA ALA A 12 22.74 6.18 -7.48
C ALA A 12 21.42 6.38 -6.71
N LEU A 13 21.47 7.00 -5.53
CA LEU A 13 20.27 7.31 -4.75
C LEU A 13 19.31 8.24 -5.49
N VAL A 14 19.83 9.31 -6.09
CA VAL A 14 19.03 10.24 -6.91
C VAL A 14 18.39 9.50 -8.09
N PHE A 15 19.15 8.66 -8.79
CA PHE A 15 18.62 7.87 -9.89
C PHE A 15 17.49 6.93 -9.44
N LEU A 16 17.65 6.23 -8.32
CA LEU A 16 16.62 5.35 -7.77
C LEU A 16 15.35 6.11 -7.39
N ILE A 17 15.48 7.29 -6.79
CA ILE A 17 14.32 8.13 -6.43
C ILE A 17 13.58 8.59 -7.69
N ILE A 18 14.30 9.07 -8.71
CA ILE A 18 13.70 9.50 -9.98
C ILE A 18 12.95 8.34 -10.65
N GLN A 19 13.56 7.15 -10.72
CA GLN A 19 12.90 5.95 -11.25
C GLN A 19 11.62 5.63 -10.48
N ALA A 20 11.66 5.75 -9.15
CA ALA A 20 10.51 5.46 -8.31
C ALA A 20 9.37 6.48 -8.48
N ILE A 21 9.71 7.76 -8.67
CA ILE A 21 8.75 8.83 -8.99
C ILE A 21 8.10 8.56 -10.35
N ILE A 22 8.90 8.34 -11.40
CA ILE A 22 8.41 8.08 -12.77
C ILE A 22 7.49 6.84 -12.77
N SER A 23 7.88 5.77 -12.09
CA SER A 23 7.06 4.57 -11.96
C SER A 23 5.74 4.86 -11.24
N SER A 24 5.77 5.70 -10.21
CA SER A 24 4.60 6.08 -9.43
C SER A 24 3.59 6.90 -10.23
N VAL A 25 4.05 7.96 -10.92
CA VAL A 25 3.18 8.80 -11.74
C VAL A 25 2.60 8.06 -12.95
N ASN A 26 3.30 7.04 -13.46
CA ASN A 26 2.79 6.20 -14.55
C ASN A 26 1.91 5.03 -14.06
N THR A 27 1.71 4.88 -12.74
CA THR A 27 0.89 3.80 -12.21
C THR A 27 -0.55 4.24 -12.04
N LYS A 28 -1.44 3.52 -12.72
CA LYS A 28 -2.89 3.56 -12.50
C LYS A 28 -3.36 2.15 -12.18
N ALA A 29 -3.86 1.95 -10.98
CA ALA A 29 -4.37 0.66 -10.55
C ALA A 29 -5.31 0.78 -9.36
N THR A 30 -6.40 0.01 -9.38
CA THR A 30 -7.22 -0.22 -8.20
C THR A 30 -7.17 -1.69 -7.84
N TYR A 31 -6.82 -1.99 -6.60
CA TYR A 31 -6.84 -3.35 -6.04
C TYR A 31 -7.88 -3.44 -4.93
N GLU A 32 -8.59 -4.56 -4.88
CA GLU A 32 -9.45 -4.91 -3.75
C GLU A 32 -9.00 -6.26 -3.20
N PHE A 33 -8.59 -6.26 -1.95
CA PHE A 33 -8.21 -7.43 -1.19
C PHE A 33 -9.30 -7.70 -0.17
N SER A 34 -9.69 -8.95 -0.01
CA SER A 34 -10.72 -9.32 0.96
C SER A 34 -10.31 -10.54 1.73
N ILE A 35 -10.51 -10.51 3.04
CA ILE A 35 -10.40 -11.69 3.90
C ILE A 35 -11.80 -12.06 4.34
N ASN A 36 -12.13 -13.34 4.18
CA ASN A 36 -13.34 -13.90 4.74
C ASN A 36 -12.94 -14.83 5.89
N ASN A 37 -13.09 -14.36 7.12
CA ASN A 37 -12.88 -15.22 8.28
C ASN A 37 -14.14 -16.04 8.56
N ASN A 38 -13.97 -17.29 8.99
CA ASN A 38 -15.05 -18.19 9.40
C ASN A 38 -15.96 -17.61 10.52
N ILE A 39 -15.55 -16.51 11.16
CA ILE A 39 -16.28 -15.81 12.22
C ILE A 39 -16.92 -14.53 11.67
N ALA A 40 -17.73 -14.64 10.60
CA ALA A 40 -18.64 -13.61 10.04
C ALA A 40 -18.09 -12.18 9.75
N GLN A 41 -16.83 -11.89 10.02
CA GLN A 41 -16.19 -10.61 9.79
C GLN A 41 -15.54 -10.63 8.41
N LYS A 42 -16.09 -9.83 7.51
CA LYS A 42 -15.48 -9.55 6.21
C LYS A 42 -14.68 -8.27 6.34
N GLU A 43 -13.37 -8.36 6.14
CA GLU A 43 -12.50 -7.19 6.00
C GLU A 43 -12.16 -6.99 4.52
N THR A 44 -12.37 -5.76 4.04
CA THR A 44 -12.03 -5.39 2.66
C THR A 44 -11.05 -4.22 2.69
N LEU A 45 -9.96 -4.37 1.94
CA LEU A 45 -8.94 -3.37 1.72
C LEU A 45 -9.00 -2.96 0.24
N LYS A 46 -9.40 -1.73 -0.02
CA LYS A 46 -9.37 -1.14 -1.37
C LYS A 46 -8.21 -0.17 -1.47
N LEU A 47 -7.25 -0.45 -2.34
CA LEU A 47 -6.11 0.42 -2.64
C LEU A 47 -6.27 1.02 -4.04
N THR A 48 -6.29 2.34 -4.13
CA THR A 48 -6.34 3.09 -5.38
C THR A 48 -5.02 3.84 -5.56
N LEU A 49 -4.35 3.59 -6.67
CA LEU A 49 -3.09 4.22 -7.07
C LEU A 49 -3.33 4.97 -8.38
N ASN A 50 -3.09 6.28 -8.38
CA ASN A 50 -3.28 7.10 -9.57
C ASN A 50 -2.30 8.27 -9.59
N ASP A 51 -1.46 8.36 -10.62
CA ASP A 51 -0.63 9.54 -10.88
C ASP A 51 0.24 9.97 -9.67
N GLY A 52 0.78 9.00 -8.92
CA GLY A 52 1.58 9.25 -7.72
C GLY A 52 0.78 9.39 -6.41
N HIS A 53 -0.54 9.45 -6.50
CA HIS A 53 -1.46 9.49 -5.37
C HIS A 53 -1.90 8.09 -4.94
N ALA A 54 -1.94 7.84 -3.63
CA ALA A 54 -2.43 6.61 -3.03
C ALA A 54 -3.57 6.90 -2.07
N SER A 55 -4.71 6.27 -2.31
CA SER A 55 -5.85 6.23 -1.40
C SER A 55 -6.12 4.79 -0.99
N MET A 56 -6.29 4.55 0.29
CA MET A 56 -6.58 3.22 0.84
C MET A 56 -7.82 3.30 1.72
N LEU A 57 -8.76 2.39 1.52
CA LEU A 57 -9.96 2.27 2.33
C LEU A 57 -10.01 0.88 2.95
N ILE A 58 -10.12 0.83 4.28
CA ILE A 58 -10.29 -0.39 5.06
C ILE A 58 -11.72 -0.38 5.60
N SER A 59 -12.49 -1.40 5.24
CA SER A 59 -13.84 -1.59 5.76
C SER A 59 -13.95 -2.93 6.47
N ARG A 60 -14.51 -2.89 7.69
CA ARG A 60 -14.81 -4.08 8.48
C ARG A 60 -16.33 -4.25 8.59
N ASN A 61 -16.84 -5.36 8.09
CA ASN A 61 -18.23 -5.76 8.32
C ASN A 61 -18.34 -6.43 9.70
N SER A 62 -18.28 -5.61 10.75
CA SER A 62 -18.78 -5.97 12.07
C SER A 62 -20.04 -5.13 12.32
N ASN A 63 -20.87 -5.45 13.31
CA ASN A 63 -22.09 -4.69 13.64
C ASN A 63 -21.88 -3.16 13.86
N ARG A 64 -20.63 -2.69 13.83
CA ARG A 64 -20.24 -1.29 13.59
C ARG A 64 -19.36 -1.23 12.34
N GLN A 65 -19.77 -0.40 11.39
CA GLN A 65 -18.94 -0.05 10.23
C GLN A 65 -17.82 0.88 10.70
N ASP A 66 -16.71 0.28 11.13
CA ASP A 66 -15.48 1.02 11.37
C ASP A 66 -14.74 1.15 10.03
N PHE A 67 -14.52 2.40 9.61
CA PHE A 67 -13.78 2.73 8.40
C PHE A 67 -12.50 3.46 8.78
N SER A 68 -11.36 2.91 8.36
CA SER A 68 -10.12 3.66 8.30
C SER A 68 -9.80 3.97 6.85
N HIS A 69 -9.28 5.17 6.60
CA HIS A 69 -8.81 5.54 5.28
C HIS A 69 -7.46 6.24 5.33
N PHE A 70 -6.64 5.98 4.32
CA PHE A 70 -5.37 6.67 4.11
C PHE A 70 -5.42 7.44 2.80
N ASP A 71 -4.81 8.62 2.83
CA ASP A 71 -4.66 9.50 1.69
C ASP A 71 -3.23 10.06 1.65
N GLY A 72 -2.58 10.03 0.49
CA GLY A 72 -1.22 10.48 0.38
C GLY A 72 -0.54 10.16 -0.94
N LEU A 73 0.77 10.13 -0.90
CA LEU A 73 1.61 9.86 -2.04
C LEU A 73 2.20 8.45 -1.95
N PHE A 74 2.59 7.91 -3.10
CA PHE A 74 3.39 6.70 -3.13
C PHE A 74 4.61 6.83 -4.04
N LEU A 75 5.63 6.02 -3.77
CA LEU A 75 6.73 5.73 -4.68
C LEU A 75 6.70 4.24 -5.02
N ARG A 76 6.96 3.92 -6.28
CA ARG A 76 6.90 2.53 -6.76
C ARG A 76 8.26 2.08 -7.27
N PHE A 77 8.72 0.94 -6.80
CA PHE A 77 9.89 0.25 -7.33
C PHE A 77 9.51 -1.18 -7.67
N GLN A 78 9.33 -1.47 -8.96
CA GLN A 78 8.80 -2.76 -9.42
C GLN A 78 7.44 -3.07 -8.75
N ASN A 79 7.39 -4.12 -7.94
CA ASN A 79 6.21 -4.58 -7.18
C ASN A 79 6.18 -4.04 -5.75
N HIS A 80 7.17 -3.24 -5.35
CA HIS A 80 7.21 -2.57 -4.06
C HIS A 80 6.63 -1.17 -4.14
N TYR A 81 5.80 -0.84 -3.16
CA TYR A 81 5.16 0.46 -3.02
C TYR A 81 5.49 1.01 -1.63
N TYR A 82 5.91 2.26 -1.58
CA TYR A 82 6.18 3.02 -0.37
C TYR A 82 5.16 4.15 -0.29
N LEU A 83 4.43 4.24 0.81
CA LEU A 83 3.30 5.16 0.98
C LEU A 83 3.64 6.14 2.10
N PHE A 84 3.31 7.40 1.88
CA PHE A 84 3.54 8.51 2.81
C PHE A 84 2.31 9.41 2.76
N GLY A 85 1.67 9.63 3.90
CA GLY A 85 0.41 10.37 3.93
C GLY A 85 -0.24 10.38 5.29
N ILE A 86 -1.53 10.70 5.31
CA ILE A 86 -2.35 10.75 6.51
C ILE A 86 -3.26 9.53 6.53
N GLU A 87 -3.19 8.77 7.62
CA GLU A 87 -4.17 7.75 7.95
C GLU A 87 -5.17 8.32 8.96
N HIS A 88 -6.45 8.22 8.62
CA HIS A 88 -7.57 8.50 9.51
C HIS A 88 -8.04 7.16 10.08
N ILE A 89 -7.87 6.99 11.38
CA ILE A 89 -8.24 5.77 12.12
C ILE A 89 -9.74 5.79 12.40
N ASP A 90 -10.27 6.97 12.72
CA ASP A 90 -11.69 7.27 12.90
C ASP A 90 -11.97 8.75 12.54
N ASN A 91 -13.18 9.27 12.80
CA ASN A 91 -13.55 10.65 12.46
C ASN A 91 -12.71 11.73 13.16
N ASN A 92 -12.10 11.43 14.29
CA ASN A 92 -11.40 12.42 15.13
C ASN A 92 -9.90 12.15 15.23
N ASN A 93 -9.44 10.95 14.86
CA ASN A 93 -8.06 10.53 14.99
C ASN A 93 -7.40 10.35 13.63
N SER A 94 -6.36 11.14 13.39
CA SER A 94 -5.50 11.01 12.22
C SER A 94 -4.04 10.99 12.63
N GLN A 95 -3.22 10.31 11.84
CA GLN A 95 -1.79 10.22 12.06
C GLN A 95 -1.04 10.24 10.74
N PHE A 96 0.16 10.82 10.75
CA PHE A 96 1.09 10.65 9.65
C PHE A 96 1.55 9.19 9.59
N LYS A 97 1.45 8.57 8.42
CA LYS A 97 1.80 7.17 8.21
C LYS A 97 2.84 7.04 7.12
N PHE A 98 3.88 6.29 7.44
CA PHE A 98 4.78 5.69 6.47
C PHE A 98 4.51 4.18 6.42
N SER A 99 4.24 3.66 5.23
CA SER A 99 4.01 2.23 5.04
C SER A 99 4.73 1.73 3.80
N SER A 100 4.95 0.43 3.75
CA SER A 100 5.39 -0.23 2.53
C SER A 100 4.58 -1.51 2.32
N LEU A 101 4.33 -1.80 1.05
CA LEU A 101 3.58 -2.96 0.63
C LEU A 101 4.19 -3.56 -0.63
N PHE A 102 4.03 -4.87 -0.76
CA PHE A 102 4.40 -5.60 -1.97
C PHE A 102 3.11 -6.10 -2.62
N ILE A 103 2.91 -5.76 -3.90
CA ILE A 103 1.80 -6.25 -4.70
C ILE A 103 2.38 -6.97 -5.90
N ASP A 104 2.14 -8.27 -5.95
CA ASP A 104 2.46 -9.06 -7.14
C ASP A 104 1.18 -9.40 -7.89
N SER A 105 1.16 -9.15 -9.20
CA SER A 105 0.06 -9.52 -10.07
C SER A 105 0.30 -10.93 -10.58
N LEU A 106 -0.54 -11.87 -10.16
CA LEU A 106 -0.55 -13.22 -10.71
C LEU A 106 -1.04 -13.20 -12.16
N ARG A 107 -0.60 -14.18 -12.96
CA ARG A 107 -1.05 -14.35 -14.36
C ARG A 107 -2.58 -14.50 -14.49
N SER A 108 -3.28 -14.81 -13.40
CA SER A 108 -4.75 -14.92 -13.31
C SER A 108 -5.49 -13.57 -13.20
N GLY A 109 -4.79 -12.44 -13.10
CA GLY A 109 -5.40 -11.13 -12.80
C GLY A 109 -5.66 -10.89 -11.31
N GLU A 110 -5.30 -11.86 -10.48
CA GLU A 110 -5.27 -11.75 -9.03
C GLU A 110 -4.01 -11.02 -8.57
N ALA A 111 -4.08 -10.43 -7.38
CA ALA A 111 -2.98 -9.71 -6.76
C ALA A 111 -2.74 -10.26 -5.35
N ILE A 112 -1.47 -10.50 -5.02
CA ILE A 112 -1.07 -10.86 -3.66
C ILE A 112 -0.53 -9.61 -2.98
N TYR A 113 -1.12 -9.25 -1.85
CA TYR A 113 -0.66 -8.17 -0.99
C TYR A 113 0.03 -8.71 0.25
N ILE A 114 1.24 -8.22 0.52
CA ILE A 114 2.01 -8.55 1.72
C ILE A 114 2.20 -7.26 2.53
N PRO A 115 1.48 -7.06 3.65
CA PRO A 115 1.71 -5.94 4.56
C PRO A 115 3.07 -6.10 5.23
N ARG A 116 3.90 -5.06 5.16
CA ARG A 116 5.15 -5.00 5.95
C ARG A 116 4.93 -4.44 7.37
N SER A 117 3.77 -3.83 7.63
CA SER A 117 3.42 -3.27 8.93
C SER A 117 2.19 -3.99 9.53
N PRO A 118 2.26 -4.47 10.78
CA PRO A 118 1.15 -5.16 11.45
C PRO A 118 -0.05 -4.24 11.73
N SER A 119 0.08 -2.92 11.55
CA SER A 119 -1.01 -1.99 11.86
C SER A 119 -2.16 -1.95 10.84
N LEU A 120 -1.98 -2.52 9.64
CA LEU A 120 -3.03 -2.56 8.62
C LEU A 120 -4.01 -3.75 8.80
N CYS A 121 -3.65 -4.73 9.64
CA CYS A 121 -4.51 -5.84 10.04
C CYS A 121 -4.43 -5.93 11.58
N LEU A 122 -5.36 -5.27 12.25
CA LEU A 122 -5.39 -5.05 13.70
C LEU A 122 -5.51 -6.33 14.56
N ASP A 123 -5.45 -7.52 13.97
CA ASP A 123 -5.51 -8.76 14.71
C ASP A 123 -4.27 -9.62 14.46
N LYS A 124 -3.68 -10.09 15.56
CA LYS A 124 -2.45 -10.90 15.58
C LYS A 124 -2.63 -12.26 14.89
N ASP A 125 -3.86 -12.60 14.54
CA ASP A 125 -4.26 -13.87 13.94
C ASP A 125 -4.38 -13.81 12.41
N PHE A 126 -4.17 -12.64 11.78
CA PHE A 126 -4.21 -12.54 10.33
C PHE A 126 -2.87 -12.89 9.70
N PRO A 127 -2.84 -13.82 8.73
CA PRO A 127 -1.64 -14.02 7.92
C PRO A 127 -1.33 -12.71 7.20
N GLY A 128 -0.06 -12.31 7.21
CA GLY A 128 0.47 -11.16 6.46
C GLY A 128 0.45 -11.39 4.94
N LEU A 129 -0.59 -11.99 4.39
CA LEU A 129 -0.77 -12.26 2.98
C LEU A 129 -2.27 -12.16 2.64
N LEU A 130 -2.64 -11.17 1.85
CA LEU A 130 -4.00 -10.95 1.38
C LEU A 130 -4.10 -11.26 -0.10
N LEU A 131 -5.09 -12.05 -0.48
CA LEU A 131 -5.44 -12.28 -1.88
C LEU A 131 -6.50 -11.26 -2.30
N GLY A 132 -6.28 -10.67 -3.46
CA GLY A 132 -7.18 -9.67 -4.02
C GLY A 132 -7.19 -9.72 -5.53
N LYS A 133 -7.95 -8.80 -6.12
CA LYS A 133 -8.08 -8.66 -7.57
C LYS A 133 -7.75 -7.24 -7.99
N LYS A 134 -7.13 -7.10 -9.16
CA LYS A 134 -7.04 -5.80 -9.82
C LYS A 134 -8.39 -5.49 -10.46
N ILE A 135 -9.01 -4.38 -10.08
CA ILE A 135 -10.34 -3.99 -10.57
C ILE A 135 -10.22 -3.06 -11.77
N SER A 136 -9.18 -2.22 -11.81
CA SER A 136 -8.96 -1.29 -12.90
C SER A 136 -7.47 -1.00 -13.07
N GLY A 137 -7.06 -0.65 -14.28
CA GLY A 137 -5.70 -0.26 -14.65
C GLY A 137 -5.67 0.54 -15.93
#